data_AF-A0A644WIK7-F1
#
_entry.id   AF-A0A644WIK7-F1
#
_cell.length_a   1.000
_cell.length_b   1.000
_cell.length_c   1.000
_cell.angle_alpha   90.00
_cell.angle_beta   90.00
_cell.angle_gamma   90.00
#
_symmetry.space_group_name_H-M   'P 1'
#
loop_
_entity.id
_entity.type
_entity.pdbx_description
1 polymer ?
#
loop_
_entity_poly.entity_id
_entity_poly.type
_entity_poly.pdbx_seq_one_letter_code
_entity_poly.pdbx_strand_id
1 'polypeptide(L)'
;MKIRTDFVTNSSSVSFIVTMNKAILDIHLENFGKCIDSGSQRVVDILQEELLNNGTKIMLEGKEVYAKLYKFDDGGDCMFADSYDLPYDQIDFSSFEEKDLWPLIFGEFIAKYKICGIAGFGVTQVQTY
;
A
#
# COMPACT_ATOMS: atom_id res chain seq x y z
N MET A 1 33.09 -9.60 31.83
CA MET A 1 31.95 -8.76 31.38
C MET A 1 31.60 -9.19 29.95
N LYS A 2 30.52 -9.96 29.75
CA LYS A 2 30.02 -10.29 28.41
C LYS A 2 28.94 -9.27 28.09
N ILE A 3 29.23 -8.36 27.16
CA ILE A 3 28.21 -7.53 26.54
C ILE A 3 27.41 -8.50 25.68
N ARG A 4 26.16 -8.77 26.07
CA ARG A 4 25.22 -9.35 25.12
C ARG A 4 24.80 -8.21 24.20
N THR A 5 25.10 -8.37 22.93
CA THR A 5 24.57 -7.51 21.87
C THR A 5 23.36 -8.21 21.30
N ASP A 6 22.35 -8.46 22.14
CA ASP A 6 20.99 -8.66 21.69
C ASP A 6 20.52 -7.30 21.12
N PHE A 7 20.87 -7.04 19.85
CA PHE A 7 20.04 -6.15 19.04
C PHE A 7 18.66 -6.80 19.04
N VAL A 8 17.78 -6.32 19.91
CA VAL A 8 16.37 -6.52 19.72
C VAL A 8 16.07 -5.77 18.42
N THR A 9 15.99 -6.48 17.30
CA THR A 9 15.22 -5.99 16.17
C THR A 9 13.80 -5.87 16.72
N ASN A 10 13.47 -4.68 17.22
CA ASN A 10 12.08 -4.33 17.46
C ASN A 10 11.45 -4.33 16.06
N SER A 11 10.94 -5.47 15.64
CA SER A 11 9.94 -5.56 14.59
C SER A 11 8.72 -4.80 15.11
N SER A 12 8.56 -3.55 14.68
CA SER A 12 7.42 -2.73 15.05
C SER A 12 6.27 -3.19 14.18
N SER A 13 5.36 -3.98 14.75
CA SER A 13 4.13 -4.29 14.04
C SER A 13 3.31 -3.02 13.90
N VAL A 14 2.80 -2.77 12.71
CA VAL A 14 1.95 -1.62 12.40
C VAL A 14 0.64 -2.10 11.79
N SER A 15 -0.42 -1.34 12.00
CA SER A 15 -1.74 -1.65 11.46
C SER A 15 -2.37 -0.46 10.78
N PHE A 16 -2.86 -0.67 9.56
CA PHE A 16 -3.48 0.35 8.73
C PHE A 16 -4.83 -0.13 8.21
N ILE A 17 -5.83 0.75 8.22
CA ILE A 17 -7.05 0.57 7.45
C ILE A 17 -6.86 1.26 6.11
N VAL A 18 -6.90 0.49 5.03
CA VAL A 18 -6.97 1.03 3.67
C VAL A 18 -8.43 1.05 3.25
N THR A 19 -8.85 2.17 2.68
CA THR A 19 -10.21 2.39 2.18
C THR A 19 -10.18 2.75 0.70
N MET A 20 -11.23 2.35 -0.02
CA MET A 20 -11.43 2.67 -1.42
C MET A 20 -12.89 3.02 -1.69
N ASN A 21 -13.13 4.21 -2.23
CA ASN A 21 -14.38 4.54 -2.91
C ASN A 21 -14.22 4.23 -4.40
N LYS A 22 -14.83 3.12 -4.85
CA LYS A 22 -14.67 2.64 -6.23
C LYS A 22 -15.10 3.67 -7.27
N ALA A 23 -16.23 4.34 -7.05
CA ALA A 23 -16.76 5.31 -8.02
C ALA A 23 -15.80 6.50 -8.24
N ILE A 24 -15.16 6.99 -7.18
CA ILE A 24 -14.16 8.06 -7.29
C ILE A 24 -12.87 7.54 -7.94
N LEU A 25 -12.44 6.32 -7.59
CA LEU A 25 -11.27 5.70 -8.21
C LEU A 25 -11.45 5.54 -9.72
N ASP A 26 -12.59 4.99 -10.15
CA ASP A 26 -12.90 4.80 -11.57
C ASP A 26 -12.82 6.14 -12.34
N ILE A 27 -13.45 7.20 -11.80
CA ILE A 27 -13.39 8.56 -12.38
C ILE A 27 -11.95 9.09 -12.42
N HIS A 28 -11.15 8.84 -11.38
CA HIS A 28 -9.76 9.27 -11.35
C HIS A 28 -8.93 8.57 -12.42
N LEU A 29 -9.08 7.25 -12.58
CA LEU A 29 -8.36 6.47 -13.58
C LEU A 29 -8.76 6.86 -15.00
N GLU A 30 -10.04 7.12 -15.26
CA GLU A 30 -10.51 7.59 -16.57
C GLU A 30 -9.89 8.94 -16.98
N ASN A 31 -9.76 9.87 -16.03
CA ASN A 31 -9.27 11.23 -16.31
C ASN A 31 -7.75 11.37 -16.22
N PHE A 32 -7.10 10.62 -15.34
CA PHE A 32 -5.69 10.81 -14.97
C PHE A 32 -4.85 9.54 -15.08
N GLY A 33 -5.42 8.37 -15.42
CA GLY A 33 -4.68 7.11 -15.48
C GLY A 33 -3.47 7.13 -16.42
N LYS A 34 -3.50 7.94 -17.49
CA LYS A 34 -2.36 8.14 -18.39
C LYS A 34 -1.18 8.90 -17.77
N CYS A 35 -1.42 9.62 -16.68
CA CYS A 35 -0.41 10.37 -15.93
C CYS A 35 0.14 9.58 -14.74
N ILE A 36 -0.45 8.43 -14.41
CA ILE A 36 0.02 7.52 -13.37
C ILE A 36 1.18 6.71 -13.95
N ASP A 37 2.29 6.62 -13.22
CA ASP A 37 3.40 5.76 -13.63
C ASP A 37 2.98 4.27 -13.62
N SER A 38 3.61 3.46 -14.47
CA SER A 38 3.22 2.06 -14.64
C SER A 38 3.30 1.23 -13.35
N GLY A 39 4.22 1.57 -12.44
CA GLY A 39 4.33 0.92 -11.14
C GLY A 39 3.17 1.24 -10.21
N SER A 40 2.85 2.53 -10.08
CA SER A 40 1.69 2.97 -9.34
C SER A 40 0.38 2.42 -9.91
N GLN A 41 0.24 2.35 -11.25
CA GLN A 41 -0.95 1.75 -11.88
C GLN A 41 -1.10 0.27 -11.50
N ARG A 42 -0.02 -0.51 -11.57
CA ARG A 42 -0.07 -1.92 -11.21
C ARG A 42 -0.42 -2.13 -9.73
N VAL A 43 0.10 -1.29 -8.83
CA VAL A 43 -0.26 -1.31 -7.42
C VAL A 43 -1.73 -0.95 -7.19
N VAL A 44 -2.26 0.03 -7.94
CA VAL A 44 -3.68 0.38 -7.90
C VAL A 44 -4.54 -0.83 -8.28
N ASP A 45 -4.21 -1.51 -9.37
CA ASP A 45 -4.98 -2.65 -9.86
C ASP A 45 -5.00 -3.78 -8.81
N ILE A 46 -3.84 -4.12 -8.23
CA ILE A 46 -3.72 -5.13 -7.17
C ILE A 46 -4.54 -4.74 -5.94
N LEU A 47 -4.41 -3.50 -5.45
CA LEU A 47 -5.14 -3.04 -4.26
C LEU A 47 -6.64 -2.94 -4.50
N GLN A 48 -7.05 -2.53 -5.71
CA GLN A 48 -8.45 -2.49 -6.10
C GLN A 48 -9.05 -3.90 -6.07
N GLU A 49 -8.42 -4.87 -6.74
CA GLU A 49 -8.87 -6.26 -6.75
C GLU A 49 -8.90 -6.85 -5.34
N GLU A 50 -7.87 -6.60 -4.55
CA GLU A 50 -7.78 -7.09 -3.17
C GLU A 50 -8.91 -6.54 -2.29
N LEU A 51 -9.22 -5.24 -2.39
CA LEU A 51 -10.30 -4.63 -1.61
C LEU A 51 -11.69 -5.08 -2.07
N LEU A 52 -11.88 -5.32 -3.38
CA LEU A 52 -13.14 -5.82 -3.93
C LEU A 52 -13.40 -7.27 -3.53
N ASN A 53 -12.37 -8.12 -3.58
CA ASN A 53 -12.50 -9.56 -3.37
C ASN A 53 -12.41 -9.94 -1.88
N ASN A 54 -11.51 -9.28 -1.13
CA ASN A 54 -11.13 -9.67 0.21
C ASN A 54 -11.35 -8.56 1.26
N GLY A 55 -11.91 -7.41 0.86
CA GLY A 55 -12.26 -6.31 1.75
C GLY A 55 -13.70 -6.39 2.27
N THR A 56 -14.00 -5.52 3.23
CA THR A 56 -15.34 -5.32 3.76
C THR A 56 -16.00 -4.16 3.03
N LYS A 57 -17.13 -4.43 2.37
CA LYS A 57 -18.00 -3.39 1.81
C LYS A 57 -18.81 -2.73 2.92
N ILE A 58 -18.66 -1.42 3.09
CA ILE A 58 -19.36 -0.62 4.10
C ILE A 58 -20.09 0.57 3.47
N MET A 59 -21.14 1.04 4.14
CA MET A 59 -21.82 2.29 3.81
C MET A 59 -21.36 3.37 4.78
N LEU A 60 -20.63 4.37 4.30
CA LEU A 60 -20.14 5.50 5.08
C LEU A 60 -20.77 6.78 4.55
N GLU A 61 -21.55 7.49 5.37
CA GLU A 61 -22.28 8.71 4.96
C GLU A 61 -23.13 8.51 3.68
N GLY A 62 -23.75 7.33 3.54
CA GLY A 62 -24.55 6.97 2.36
C GLY A 62 -23.73 6.67 1.09
N LYS A 63 -22.40 6.55 1.21
CA LYS A 63 -21.50 6.17 0.13
C LYS A 63 -20.93 4.78 0.35
N GLU A 64 -20.83 4.02 -0.73
CA GLU A 64 -20.18 2.72 -0.73
C GLU A 64 -18.66 2.88 -0.66
N VAL A 65 -18.05 2.25 0.34
CA VAL A 65 -16.60 2.24 0.57
C VAL A 65 -16.18 0.81 0.86
N TYR A 66 -15.07 0.38 0.27
CA TYR A 66 -14.41 -0.88 0.57
C TYR A 66 -13.29 -0.61 1.57
N ALA A 67 -13.18 -1.43 2.61
CA ALA A 67 -12.18 -1.23 3.65
C ALA A 67 -11.52 -2.56 4.04
N LYS A 68 -10.22 -2.54 4.29
CA LYS A 68 -9.49 -3.70 4.82
C LYS A 68 -8.41 -3.26 5.81
N LEU A 69 -8.28 -4.04 6.88
CA LEU A 69 -7.21 -3.91 7.86
C LEU A 69 -5.99 -4.70 7.40
N TYR A 70 -4.86 -4.01 7.25
CA TYR A 70 -3.56 -4.61 6.98
C TYR A 70 -2.72 -4.56 8.25
N LYS A 71 -2.04 -5.66 8.54
CA LYS A 71 -1.08 -5.80 9.64
C LYS A 71 0.21 -6.35 9.06
N PHE A 72 1.31 -5.66 9.28
CA PHE A 72 2.63 -6.04 8.78
C PHE A 72 3.73 -5.51 9.71
N ASP A 73 4.92 -6.10 9.60
CA ASP A 73 6.16 -5.64 10.25
C ASP A 73 6.83 -4.55 9.40
N ASP A 74 7.02 -3.36 9.96
CA ASP A 74 7.63 -2.24 9.23
C ASP A 74 9.12 -2.46 8.91
N GLY A 75 9.80 -3.33 9.67
CA GLY A 75 11.21 -3.67 9.46
C GLY A 75 11.45 -4.93 8.63
N GLY A 76 10.45 -5.81 8.49
CA GLY A 76 10.60 -7.12 7.86
C GLY A 76 9.76 -7.34 6.60
N ASP A 77 8.56 -6.75 6.56
CA ASP A 77 7.58 -6.99 5.50
C ASP A 77 7.51 -5.84 4.48
N CYS A 78 8.31 -4.79 4.66
CA CYS A 78 8.25 -3.57 3.84
C CYS A 78 9.47 -3.41 2.93
N MET A 79 9.22 -2.99 1.70
CA MET A 79 10.22 -2.39 0.82
C MET A 79 9.83 -0.95 0.48
N PHE A 80 10.84 -0.12 0.38
CA PHE A 80 10.68 1.30 0.05
C PHE A 80 11.34 1.59 -1.30
N ALA A 81 10.90 2.67 -1.95
CA ALA A 81 11.41 3.07 -3.27
C ALA A 81 12.94 3.26 -3.32
N ASP A 82 13.54 3.67 -2.19
CA ASP A 82 14.98 3.87 -2.01
C ASP A 82 15.77 2.58 -1.72
N SER A 83 15.08 1.45 -1.56
CA SER A 83 15.70 0.14 -1.35
C SER A 83 16.14 -0.53 -2.66
N TYR A 84 15.79 0.05 -3.81
CA TYR A 84 16.14 -0.47 -5.13
C TYR A 84 17.41 0.20 -5.69
N ASP A 85 18.16 -0.53 -6.52
CA ASP A 85 19.39 -0.04 -7.15
C ASP A 85 19.15 1.07 -8.18
N LEU A 86 17.91 1.17 -8.69
CA LEU A 86 17.50 2.17 -9.67
C LEU A 86 16.54 3.17 -9.04
N PRO A 87 16.53 4.44 -9.53
CA PRO A 87 15.48 5.39 -9.20
C PRO A 87 14.09 4.80 -9.48
N TYR A 88 13.12 5.10 -8.60
CA TYR A 88 11.77 4.51 -8.66
C TYR A 88 11.09 4.64 -10.03
N ASP A 89 11.28 5.78 -10.69
CA ASP A 89 10.75 6.09 -12.03
C ASP A 89 11.42 5.30 -13.16
N GLN A 90 12.51 4.60 -12.88
CA GLN A 90 13.25 3.76 -13.82
C GLN A 90 13.03 2.25 -13.58
N ILE A 91 12.28 1.89 -12.54
CA ILE A 91 11.98 0.48 -12.24
C ILE A 91 10.78 0.03 -13.07
N ASP A 92 10.97 -1.04 -13.83
CA ASP A 92 9.87 -1.69 -14.54
C ASP A 92 9.11 -2.66 -13.63
N PHE A 93 8.20 -2.10 -12.83
CA PHE A 93 7.31 -2.88 -11.97
C PHE A 93 6.37 -3.82 -12.73
N SER A 94 6.21 -3.70 -14.06
CA SER A 94 5.39 -4.62 -14.86
C SER A 94 6.03 -6.01 -15.02
N SER A 95 7.34 -6.11 -14.77
CA SER A 95 8.08 -7.38 -14.82
C SER A 95 8.02 -8.21 -13.54
N PHE A 96 7.59 -7.61 -12.42
CA PHE A 96 7.57 -8.26 -11.11
C PHE A 96 6.43 -9.28 -11.00
N GLU A 97 6.58 -10.32 -10.18
CA GLU A 97 5.43 -11.12 -9.77
C GLU A 97 4.61 -10.36 -8.72
N GLU A 98 3.30 -10.55 -8.69
CA GLU A 98 2.41 -9.85 -7.75
C GLU A 98 2.82 -10.05 -6.29
N LYS A 99 3.21 -11.28 -5.93
CA LYS A 99 3.69 -11.61 -4.57
C LYS A 99 4.86 -10.72 -4.13
N ASP A 100 5.71 -10.33 -5.07
CA ASP A 100 6.93 -9.55 -4.83
C ASP A 100 6.63 -8.04 -4.78
N LEU A 101 5.42 -7.62 -5.16
CA LEU A 101 4.95 -6.24 -5.05
C LEU A 101 4.34 -5.92 -3.68
N TRP A 102 3.89 -6.92 -2.92
CA TRP A 102 3.30 -6.70 -1.60
C TRP A 102 4.20 -5.98 -0.60
N PRO A 103 5.52 -6.27 -0.51
CA PRO A 103 6.41 -5.50 0.35
C PRO A 103 6.48 -4.03 -0.02
N LEU A 104 6.46 -3.72 -1.32
CA LEU A 104 6.41 -2.34 -1.81
C LEU A 104 5.05 -1.68 -1.49
N ILE A 105 3.96 -2.43 -1.62
CA ILE A 105 2.61 -1.96 -1.28
C ILE A 105 2.55 -1.57 0.21
N PHE A 106 3.06 -2.43 1.10
CA PHE A 106 3.08 -2.15 2.53
C PHE A 106 3.96 -0.95 2.90
N GLY A 107 5.20 -0.92 2.41
CA GLY A 107 6.14 0.14 2.75
C GLY A 107 5.83 1.47 2.06
N GLU A 108 5.91 1.50 0.74
CA GLU A 108 5.86 2.75 -0.02
C GLU A 108 4.42 3.26 -0.19
N PHE A 109 3.44 2.39 -0.45
CA PHE A 109 2.07 2.83 -0.75
C PHE A 109 1.21 3.03 0.49
N ILE A 110 1.29 2.13 1.47
CA ILE A 110 0.49 2.19 2.69
C ILE A 110 1.23 2.98 3.79
N ALA A 111 2.41 2.54 4.23
CA ALA A 111 3.09 3.15 5.37
C ALA A 111 3.59 4.58 5.09
N LYS A 112 4.03 4.88 3.86
CA LYS A 112 4.35 6.25 3.41
C LYS A 112 3.17 6.99 2.78
N TYR A 113 1.96 6.42 2.80
CA TYR A 113 0.73 7.04 2.30
C TYR A 113 0.76 7.43 0.81
N LYS A 114 1.66 6.90 -0.02
CA LYS A 114 1.74 7.26 -1.44
C LYS A 114 0.43 6.97 -2.19
N ILE A 115 -0.30 5.92 -1.80
CA ILE A 115 -1.60 5.59 -2.42
C ILE A 115 -2.65 6.71 -2.23
N CYS A 116 -2.51 7.55 -1.20
CA CYS A 116 -3.42 8.68 -0.98
C CYS A 116 -3.28 9.79 -2.05
N GLY A 117 -2.23 9.75 -2.89
CA GLY A 117 -2.13 10.59 -4.08
C GLY A 117 -3.13 10.22 -5.18
N ILE A 118 -3.77 9.05 -5.08
CA ILE A 118 -4.70 8.53 -6.07
C ILE A 118 -6.12 8.69 -5.52
N ALA A 119 -6.92 9.51 -6.18
CA ALA A 119 -8.24 9.85 -5.67
C ALA A 119 -9.13 8.60 -5.61
N GLY A 120 -9.84 8.45 -4.49
CA GLY A 120 -10.65 7.26 -4.21
C GLY A 120 -10.02 6.37 -3.15
N PHE A 121 -8.70 6.39 -2.97
CA PHE A 121 -8.05 5.71 -1.85
C PHE A 121 -7.92 6.59 -0.62
N GLY A 122 -7.87 5.95 0.55
CA GLY A 122 -7.51 6.57 1.81
C GLY A 122 -6.84 5.56 2.73
N VAL A 123 -5.92 6.02 3.58
CA VAL A 123 -5.19 5.19 4.53
C VAL A 123 -5.26 5.83 5.90
N THR A 124 -5.61 5.03 6.91
CA THR A 124 -5.65 5.44 8.32
C THR A 124 -4.83 4.46 9.15
N GLN A 125 -3.75 4.93 9.77
CA GLN A 125 -3.03 4.14 10.75
C GLN A 125 -3.88 3.99 12.02
N VAL A 126 -3.98 2.76 12.52
CA VAL A 126 -4.81 2.44 13.69
C VAL A 126 -4.01 1.96 14.89
N GLN A 127 -2.86 1.31 14.69
CA GLN A 127 -1.99 0.83 15.77
C GLN A 127 -0.51 0.88 15.37
N THR A 128 0.34 1.15 16.35
CA THR A 128 1.80 1.03 16.32
C THR A 128 2.22 0.34 17.60
N TYR A 129 3.09 -0.67 17.51
CA TYR A 129 3.55 -1.47 18.65
C TYR A 129 5.01 -1.19 19.00
#